data_AF-A0A7Y0JRS7-F1
#
_entry.id   AF-A0A7Y0JRS7-F1
#
_cell.length_a   1.000
_cell.length_b   1.000
_cell.length_c   1.000
_cell.angle_alpha   90.00
_cell.angle_beta   90.00
_cell.angle_gamma   90.00
#
_symmetry.space_group_name_H-M   'P 1'
#
loop_
_entity.id
_entity.type
_entity.pdbx_description
1 polymer ?
#
loop_
_entity_poly.entity_id
_entity_poly.type
_entity_poly.pdbx_seq_one_letter_code
_entity_poly.pdbx_strand_id
1 'polypeptide(L)'
;MPRTRWRPLLFGAVLTLLIPLTTATAAQAAPTLISQGRPATASSTENGTFPASAAVDGNTGTRWSSAFSDPQWLRVDLGAGATITSVTLNWEAAYARAFQIQTSADGNAWTTIYSTTTGTGGTQTINVTGSGRYIRMNGTTRATPYGYSLWEFQVFGTSTSTPPPPTTGMPDSFWGDTASIPPARNVVQVKVLNRTNGRYPDSQVYWSFNGQTHSIAEQPYLDMPANSAGRMYFYLGAPNSQYFDFIEFTVGANVFNGNTTRVDAFGLKIAMRLHSRDGNDVQVGEDYQTFTEDRTATFNKFAAEVPTEFKHLATATAPYRILAPGSDPMFRQGGQYQNYISPYASAHGINAITSDIFGCAGVLASQPQQCAALNRHTIDLPQSQWETVSNYYRAAPANYYAKFWHDHALGKLAYGFPYDDVAGQSSFVSHANPQYLLVAVGW
;
A
#
# COMPACT_ATOMS: atom_id res chain seq x y z
N MET A 1 90.10 -56.25 -20.26
CA MET A 1 88.71 -56.73 -20.17
C MET A 1 87.88 -55.68 -19.46
N PRO A 2 86.95 -54.99 -20.14
CA PRO A 2 86.24 -53.84 -19.58
C PRO A 2 85.03 -54.28 -18.74
N ARG A 3 84.88 -53.67 -17.57
CA ARG A 3 83.73 -53.84 -16.65
C ARG A 3 82.62 -52.88 -17.07
N THR A 4 81.52 -53.41 -17.61
CA THR A 4 80.36 -52.65 -18.06
C THR A 4 79.38 -52.41 -16.91
N ARG A 5 79.10 -51.14 -16.63
CA ARG A 5 78.14 -50.65 -15.63
C ARG A 5 76.70 -50.90 -16.08
N TRP A 6 75.87 -51.49 -15.21
CA TRP A 6 74.41 -51.58 -15.38
C TRP A 6 73.73 -50.42 -14.64
N ARG A 7 72.86 -49.69 -15.34
CA ARG A 7 71.93 -48.69 -14.78
C ARG A 7 70.54 -49.34 -14.64
N PRO A 8 69.88 -49.32 -13.47
CA PRO A 8 68.48 -49.67 -13.39
C PRO A 8 67.58 -48.47 -13.74
N LEU A 9 66.56 -48.73 -14.55
CA LEU A 9 65.48 -47.80 -14.88
C LEU A 9 64.51 -47.67 -13.69
N LEU A 10 64.19 -46.43 -13.32
CA LEU A 10 63.10 -46.07 -12.40
C LEU A 10 61.78 -46.07 -13.18
N PHE A 11 60.86 -46.97 -12.82
CA PHE A 11 59.45 -46.89 -13.19
C PHE A 11 58.72 -45.98 -12.20
N GLY A 12 58.22 -44.83 -12.65
CA GLY A 12 57.32 -43.98 -11.88
C GLY A 12 55.89 -44.54 -11.93
N ALA A 13 55.35 -44.93 -10.78
CA ALA A 13 53.94 -45.31 -10.64
C ALA A 13 53.09 -44.04 -10.54
N VAL A 14 52.21 -43.82 -11.51
CA VAL A 14 51.17 -42.78 -11.45
C VAL A 14 49.99 -43.34 -10.66
N LEU A 15 49.72 -42.75 -9.49
CA LEU A 15 48.57 -43.07 -8.64
C LEU A 15 47.35 -42.28 -9.14
N THR A 16 46.44 -42.93 -9.85
CA THR A 16 45.15 -42.33 -10.25
C THR A 16 44.17 -42.37 -9.09
N LEU A 17 43.91 -41.20 -8.50
CA LEU A 17 42.90 -41.00 -7.46
C LEU A 17 41.49 -41.00 -8.10
N LEU A 18 40.73 -42.08 -7.92
CA LEU A 18 39.30 -42.14 -8.28
C LEU A 18 38.49 -41.38 -7.23
N ILE A 19 38.03 -40.17 -7.58
CA ILE A 19 37.04 -39.42 -6.80
C ILE A 19 35.65 -39.89 -7.24
N PRO A 20 34.78 -40.42 -6.35
CA PRO A 20 33.41 -40.72 -6.71
C PRO A 20 32.66 -39.39 -6.97
N LEU A 21 32.21 -39.17 -8.21
CA LEU A 21 31.24 -38.12 -8.52
C LEU A 21 29.88 -38.51 -7.93
N THR A 22 29.58 -38.00 -6.74
CA THR A 22 28.20 -37.93 -6.27
C THR A 22 27.52 -36.81 -7.05
N THR A 23 26.59 -37.14 -7.95
CA THR A 23 25.69 -36.15 -8.54
C THR A 23 24.80 -35.63 -7.43
N ALA A 24 25.12 -34.45 -6.88
CA ALA A 24 24.19 -33.71 -6.03
C ALA A 24 22.97 -33.37 -6.89
N THR A 25 21.83 -34.00 -6.62
CA THR A 25 20.55 -33.51 -7.10
C THR A 25 20.40 -32.08 -6.60
N ALA A 26 20.29 -31.12 -7.52
CA ALA A 26 19.96 -29.75 -7.14
C ALA A 26 18.70 -29.78 -6.28
N ALA A 27 18.78 -29.24 -5.06
CA ALA A 27 17.63 -29.08 -4.20
C ALA A 27 16.60 -28.24 -4.97
N GLN A 28 15.48 -28.84 -5.34
CA GLN A 28 14.36 -28.11 -5.93
C GLN A 28 13.86 -27.14 -4.87
N ALA A 29 14.00 -25.84 -5.12
CA ALA A 29 13.49 -24.80 -4.23
C ALA A 29 12.02 -25.07 -3.91
N ALA A 30 11.65 -24.95 -2.64
CA ALA A 30 10.25 -25.07 -2.23
C ALA A 30 9.39 -24.10 -3.07
N PRO A 31 8.15 -24.49 -3.44
CA PRO A 31 7.25 -23.58 -4.16
C PRO A 31 7.12 -22.26 -3.38
N THR A 32 7.40 -21.13 -4.04
CA THR A 32 7.33 -19.81 -3.41
C THR A 32 5.88 -19.36 -3.30
N LEU A 33 5.43 -19.00 -2.09
CA LEU A 33 4.10 -18.40 -1.87
C LEU A 33 4.09 -16.96 -2.41
N ILE A 34 3.22 -16.68 -3.38
CA ILE A 34 3.18 -15.40 -4.11
C ILE A 34 1.87 -14.60 -3.92
N SER A 35 0.86 -15.18 -3.26
CA SER A 35 -0.42 -14.50 -2.94
C SER A 35 -0.46 -13.83 -1.57
N GLN A 36 0.46 -14.13 -0.66
CA GLN A 36 0.44 -13.61 0.71
C GLN A 36 0.51 -12.07 0.72
N GLY A 37 -0.40 -11.43 1.44
CA GLY A 37 -0.49 -9.97 1.55
C GLY A 37 -0.80 -9.27 0.22
N ARG A 38 -1.31 -9.98 -0.78
CA ARG A 38 -1.67 -9.37 -2.06
C ARG A 38 -3.07 -8.75 -2.02
N PRO A 39 -3.34 -7.70 -2.82
CA PRO A 39 -4.70 -7.19 -2.95
C PRO A 39 -5.65 -8.30 -3.40
N ALA A 40 -6.72 -8.49 -2.63
CA ALA A 40 -7.78 -9.43 -2.94
C ALA A 40 -9.13 -8.71 -3.04
N THR A 41 -9.93 -9.11 -4.02
CA THR A 41 -11.30 -8.65 -4.20
C THR A 41 -12.21 -9.86 -4.40
N ALA A 42 -13.49 -9.72 -4.13
CA ALA A 42 -14.47 -10.80 -4.33
C ALA A 42 -15.71 -10.27 -5.06
N SER A 43 -16.52 -11.18 -5.61
CA SER A 43 -17.85 -10.84 -6.15
C SER A 43 -18.80 -10.30 -5.09
N SER A 44 -18.63 -10.75 -3.84
CA SER A 44 -19.38 -10.29 -2.69
C SER A 44 -18.67 -10.65 -1.39
N THR A 45 -19.15 -10.09 -0.29
CA THR A 45 -18.85 -10.54 1.06
C THR A 45 -20.15 -10.85 1.81
N GLU A 46 -20.11 -11.77 2.78
CA GLU A 46 -21.24 -12.03 3.69
C GLU A 46 -21.59 -10.75 4.46
N ASN A 47 -20.57 -10.04 4.94
CA ASN A 47 -20.61 -8.70 5.53
C ASN A 47 -19.18 -8.12 5.64
N GLY A 48 -19.02 -6.95 6.26
CA GLY A 48 -17.73 -6.27 6.41
C GLY A 48 -16.70 -6.97 7.29
N THR A 49 -17.11 -7.93 8.14
CA THR A 49 -16.21 -8.69 9.03
C THR A 49 -15.46 -9.81 8.30
N PHE A 50 -15.94 -10.23 7.12
CA PHE A 50 -15.36 -11.33 6.34
C PHE A 50 -14.86 -10.88 4.97
N PRO A 51 -13.90 -9.92 4.91
CA PRO A 51 -13.45 -9.32 3.67
C PRO A 51 -12.62 -10.28 2.81
N ALA A 52 -12.50 -9.99 1.52
CA ALA A 52 -11.65 -10.76 0.60
C ALA A 52 -10.17 -10.81 1.04
N SER A 53 -9.67 -9.74 1.66
CA SER A 53 -8.31 -9.65 2.17
C SER A 53 -7.98 -10.68 3.25
N ALA A 54 -9.00 -11.15 3.99
CA ALA A 54 -8.82 -12.11 5.07
C ALA A 54 -8.48 -13.53 4.58
N ALA A 55 -8.58 -13.81 3.28
CA ALA A 55 -8.14 -15.08 2.71
C ALA A 55 -6.71 -15.04 2.16
N VAL A 56 -5.96 -13.95 2.37
CA VAL A 56 -4.57 -13.81 1.93
C VAL A 56 -3.72 -13.06 2.97
N ASP A 57 -4.16 -12.99 4.22
CA ASP A 57 -3.51 -12.24 5.30
C ASP A 57 -2.53 -13.10 6.12
N GLY A 58 -2.59 -14.43 5.98
CA GLY A 58 -1.67 -15.38 6.60
C GLY A 58 -2.16 -15.82 7.97
N ASN A 59 -3.38 -15.43 8.34
CA ASN A 59 -3.99 -15.68 9.61
C ASN A 59 -5.18 -16.65 9.44
N THR A 60 -4.96 -17.91 9.80
CA THR A 60 -6.01 -18.94 9.75
C THR A 60 -7.16 -18.74 10.76
N GLY A 61 -7.17 -17.64 11.53
CA GLY A 61 -8.28 -17.22 12.39
C GLY A 61 -9.21 -16.20 11.75
N THR A 62 -8.87 -15.64 10.58
CA THR A 62 -9.69 -14.71 9.79
C THR A 62 -10.09 -15.35 8.46
N ARG A 63 -11.27 -15.00 7.93
CA ARG A 63 -11.80 -15.63 6.71
C ARG A 63 -12.45 -14.63 5.78
N TRP A 64 -12.34 -14.88 4.48
CA TRP A 64 -13.32 -14.37 3.53
C TRP A 64 -14.59 -15.23 3.59
N SER A 65 -15.75 -14.59 3.41
CA SER A 65 -17.00 -15.28 3.16
C SER A 65 -17.83 -14.54 2.12
N SER A 66 -18.45 -15.26 1.19
CA SER A 66 -19.32 -14.67 0.16
C SER A 66 -20.78 -14.51 0.61
N ALA A 67 -21.57 -13.79 -0.18
CA ALA A 67 -23.02 -13.93 -0.15
C ALA A 67 -23.46 -15.37 -0.46
N PHE A 68 -24.67 -15.74 -0.04
CA PHE A 68 -25.16 -17.12 -0.03
C PHE A 68 -25.85 -17.46 -1.36
N SER A 69 -25.13 -17.27 -2.47
CA SER A 69 -25.61 -17.52 -3.83
C SER A 69 -24.50 -18.08 -4.71
N ASP A 70 -24.87 -18.64 -5.86
CA ASP A 70 -23.96 -19.18 -6.86
C ASP A 70 -24.11 -18.41 -8.18
N PRO A 71 -23.02 -18.12 -8.92
CA PRO A 71 -21.62 -18.33 -8.57
C PRO A 71 -21.04 -17.19 -7.69
N GLN A 72 -19.90 -17.43 -7.05
CA GLN A 72 -19.10 -16.41 -6.36
C GLN A 72 -17.62 -16.62 -6.65
N TRP A 73 -16.84 -15.54 -6.62
CA TRP A 73 -15.41 -15.60 -6.83
C TRP A 73 -14.63 -14.78 -5.80
N LEU A 74 -13.41 -15.25 -5.53
CA LEU A 74 -12.36 -14.53 -4.80
C LEU A 74 -11.14 -14.43 -5.71
N ARG A 75 -10.67 -13.21 -5.96
CA ARG A 75 -9.55 -12.88 -6.86
C ARG A 75 -8.40 -12.29 -6.07
N VAL A 76 -7.18 -12.67 -6.43
CA VAL A 76 -5.92 -12.09 -5.95
C VAL A 76 -5.18 -11.42 -7.12
N ASP A 77 -4.69 -10.20 -6.93
CA ASP A 77 -3.73 -9.53 -7.82
C ASP A 77 -2.29 -9.83 -7.38
N LEU A 78 -1.56 -10.63 -8.16
CA LEU A 78 -0.17 -11.00 -7.88
C LEU A 78 0.82 -9.85 -8.15
N GLY A 79 0.34 -8.70 -8.64
CA GLY A 79 1.09 -7.47 -8.89
C GLY A 79 1.78 -7.41 -10.24
N ALA A 80 2.18 -8.56 -10.80
CA ALA A 80 2.77 -8.71 -12.12
C ALA A 80 2.43 -10.08 -12.71
N GLY A 81 2.79 -10.32 -13.98
CA GLY A 81 2.69 -11.66 -14.57
C GLY A 81 3.48 -12.68 -13.75
N ALA A 82 2.85 -13.79 -13.41
CA ALA A 82 3.46 -14.89 -12.68
C ALA A 82 3.19 -16.23 -13.35
N THR A 83 4.13 -17.15 -13.24
CA THR A 83 3.92 -18.59 -13.48
C THR A 83 3.41 -19.20 -12.18
N ILE A 84 2.31 -19.96 -12.25
CA ILE A 84 1.67 -20.59 -11.09
C ILE A 84 1.87 -22.09 -11.19
N THR A 85 2.30 -22.71 -10.09
CA THR A 85 2.63 -24.14 -10.00
C THR A 85 1.68 -24.91 -9.08
N SER A 86 1.13 -24.25 -8.05
CA SER A 86 0.11 -24.85 -7.20
C SER A 86 -0.75 -23.80 -6.50
N VAL A 87 -1.93 -24.22 -6.07
CA VAL A 87 -2.84 -23.45 -5.22
C VAL A 87 -3.18 -24.28 -4.00
N THR A 88 -3.16 -23.69 -2.81
CA THR A 88 -3.74 -24.28 -1.60
C THR A 88 -4.95 -23.47 -1.18
N LEU A 89 -6.11 -24.13 -1.10
CA LEU A 89 -7.35 -23.57 -0.56
C LEU A 89 -7.57 -24.14 0.83
N ASN A 90 -7.56 -23.30 1.86
CA ASN A 90 -7.95 -23.67 3.20
C ASN A 90 -9.39 -23.22 3.44
N TRP A 91 -10.33 -24.14 3.24
CA TRP A 91 -11.76 -23.86 3.40
C TRP A 91 -12.17 -23.84 4.88
N GLU A 92 -13.17 -23.01 5.17
CA GLU A 92 -13.99 -23.16 6.37
C GLU A 92 -14.94 -24.38 6.20
N ALA A 93 -15.77 -24.70 7.20
CA ALA A 93 -16.85 -25.66 7.05
C ALA A 93 -17.77 -25.37 5.85
N ALA A 94 -17.94 -24.10 5.47
CA ALA A 94 -18.64 -23.69 4.25
C ALA A 94 -17.68 -23.59 3.04
N TYR A 95 -17.81 -24.53 2.08
CA TYR A 95 -16.86 -24.68 0.97
C TYR A 95 -17.53 -24.88 -0.40
N ALA A 96 -16.71 -24.83 -1.47
CA ALA A 96 -17.17 -25.11 -2.83
C ALA A 96 -17.18 -26.62 -3.15
N ARG A 97 -18.35 -27.16 -3.54
CA ARG A 97 -18.44 -28.50 -4.13
C ARG A 97 -17.99 -28.48 -5.59
N ALA A 98 -18.40 -27.46 -6.35
CA ALA A 98 -17.90 -27.21 -7.70
C ALA A 98 -17.22 -25.85 -7.78
N PHE A 99 -16.02 -25.81 -8.35
CA PHE A 99 -15.26 -24.59 -8.55
C PHE A 99 -14.22 -24.71 -9.66
N GLN A 100 -13.73 -23.56 -10.09
CA GLN A 100 -12.63 -23.40 -11.04
C GLN A 100 -11.53 -22.55 -10.42
N ILE A 101 -10.28 -22.84 -10.79
CA ILE A 101 -9.18 -21.90 -10.63
C ILE A 101 -8.91 -21.29 -12.00
N GLN A 102 -8.88 -19.96 -12.05
CA GLN A 102 -8.73 -19.23 -13.30
C GLN A 102 -7.64 -18.18 -13.17
N THR A 103 -6.92 -17.92 -14.25
CA THR A 103 -5.91 -16.86 -14.34
C THR A 103 -6.29 -15.82 -15.38
N SER A 104 -5.76 -14.61 -15.24
CA SER A 104 -5.96 -13.52 -16.17
C SER A 104 -4.74 -12.60 -16.20
N ALA A 105 -4.42 -12.03 -17.36
CA ALA A 105 -3.39 -11.00 -17.49
C ALA A 105 -3.91 -9.61 -17.14
N ASP A 106 -5.20 -9.34 -17.40
CA ASP A 106 -5.81 -8.00 -17.36
C ASP A 106 -6.93 -7.86 -16.31
N GLY A 107 -7.37 -8.97 -15.71
CA GLY A 107 -8.46 -9.03 -14.73
C GLY A 107 -9.84 -9.17 -15.37
N ASN A 108 -9.94 -9.22 -16.70
CA ASN A 108 -11.19 -9.25 -17.47
C ASN A 108 -11.36 -10.58 -18.23
N ALA A 109 -10.34 -11.00 -19.00
CA ALA A 109 -10.35 -12.25 -19.73
C ALA A 109 -9.75 -13.37 -18.87
N TRP A 110 -10.53 -14.42 -18.61
CA TRP A 110 -10.17 -15.49 -17.68
C TRP A 110 -9.95 -16.83 -18.40
N THR A 111 -8.81 -17.46 -18.13
CA THR A 111 -8.48 -18.80 -18.58
C THR A 111 -8.60 -19.77 -17.42
N THR A 112 -9.36 -20.86 -17.59
CA THR A 112 -9.48 -21.90 -16.57
C THR A 112 -8.26 -22.81 -16.60
N ILE A 113 -7.57 -22.91 -15.46
CA ILE A 113 -6.37 -23.76 -15.29
C ILE A 113 -6.64 -24.98 -14.40
N TYR A 114 -7.80 -25.01 -13.73
CA TYR A 114 -8.31 -26.17 -12.99
C TYR A 114 -9.84 -26.09 -12.84
N SER A 115 -10.51 -27.23 -12.79
CA SER A 115 -11.95 -27.32 -12.49
C SER A 115 -12.28 -28.62 -11.76
N THR A 116 -13.25 -28.57 -10.84
CA THR A 116 -13.81 -29.75 -10.19
C THR A 116 -15.30 -29.56 -9.90
N THR A 117 -16.03 -30.67 -9.78
CA THR A 117 -17.42 -30.75 -9.30
C THR A 117 -17.57 -31.58 -8.02
N THR A 118 -16.45 -32.05 -7.48
CA THR A 118 -16.41 -32.98 -6.34
C THR A 118 -15.47 -32.50 -5.23
N GLY A 119 -15.35 -31.18 -5.05
CA GLY A 119 -14.59 -30.56 -3.97
C GLY A 119 -14.92 -31.15 -2.61
N THR A 120 -13.90 -31.31 -1.77
CA THR A 120 -14.00 -32.01 -0.47
C THR A 120 -14.02 -31.07 0.72
N GLY A 121 -13.74 -29.77 0.53
CA GLY A 121 -13.52 -28.82 1.63
C GLY A 121 -12.19 -29.08 2.34
N GLY A 122 -12.03 -28.52 3.54
CA GLY A 122 -10.78 -28.57 4.31
C GLY A 122 -9.60 -27.90 3.59
N THR A 123 -8.37 -28.32 3.89
CA THR A 123 -7.18 -27.85 3.17
C THR A 123 -6.95 -28.70 1.91
N GLN A 124 -7.06 -28.08 0.75
CA GLN A 124 -6.84 -28.72 -0.55
C GLN A 124 -5.67 -28.09 -1.29
N THR A 125 -4.61 -28.86 -1.55
CA THR A 125 -3.53 -28.45 -2.45
C THR A 125 -3.76 -29.00 -3.85
N ILE A 126 -3.74 -28.12 -4.83
CA ILE A 126 -4.07 -28.37 -6.23
C ILE A 126 -2.86 -27.98 -7.06
N ASN A 127 -2.23 -28.97 -7.70
CA ASN A 127 -1.18 -28.70 -8.68
C ASN A 127 -1.82 -28.18 -9.97
N VAL A 128 -1.31 -27.06 -10.48
CA VAL A 128 -1.82 -26.42 -11.68
C VAL A 128 -0.67 -25.92 -12.53
N THR A 129 -0.92 -25.74 -13.82
CA THR A 129 0.01 -25.07 -14.73
C THR A 129 -0.72 -23.92 -15.39
N GLY A 130 -0.23 -22.70 -15.16
CA GLY A 130 -0.82 -21.51 -15.74
C GLY A 130 0.03 -20.28 -15.52
N SER A 131 -0.31 -19.21 -16.21
CA SER A 131 0.29 -17.90 -15.97
C SER A 131 -0.78 -16.80 -15.98
N GLY A 132 -0.47 -15.71 -15.31
CA GLY A 132 -1.35 -14.53 -15.21
C GLY A 132 -0.87 -13.58 -14.13
N ARG A 133 -1.38 -12.34 -14.17
CA ARG A 133 -1.23 -11.38 -13.07
C ARG A 133 -2.28 -11.60 -12.00
N TYR A 134 -3.50 -11.94 -12.41
CA TYR A 134 -4.60 -12.22 -11.52
C TYR A 134 -4.87 -13.71 -11.50
N ILE A 135 -5.28 -14.21 -10.35
CA ILE A 135 -5.81 -15.56 -10.18
C ILE A 135 -7.08 -15.48 -9.34
N ARG A 136 -8.07 -16.31 -9.63
CA ARG A 136 -9.29 -16.40 -8.84
C ARG A 136 -9.73 -17.83 -8.60
N MET A 137 -10.35 -18.05 -7.45
CA MET A 137 -11.24 -19.17 -7.21
C MET A 137 -12.64 -18.72 -7.63
N ASN A 138 -13.28 -19.46 -8.54
CA ASN A 138 -14.65 -19.23 -9.00
C ASN A 138 -15.53 -20.42 -8.60
N GLY A 139 -16.26 -20.28 -7.50
CA GLY A 139 -17.19 -21.26 -6.98
C GLY A 139 -18.50 -21.24 -7.76
N THR A 140 -18.91 -22.40 -8.27
CA THR A 140 -20.11 -22.56 -9.10
C THR A 140 -21.20 -23.40 -8.43
N THR A 141 -20.87 -24.15 -7.38
CA THR A 141 -21.85 -24.85 -6.54
C THR A 141 -21.34 -24.96 -5.10
N ARG A 142 -22.12 -24.44 -4.14
CA ARG A 142 -21.82 -24.55 -2.70
C ARG A 142 -22.07 -25.96 -2.19
N ALA A 143 -21.27 -26.40 -1.24
CA ALA A 143 -21.46 -27.69 -0.57
C ALA A 143 -22.44 -27.61 0.61
N THR A 144 -22.72 -26.40 1.09
CA THR A 144 -23.62 -26.12 2.23
C THR A 144 -24.61 -25.00 1.84
N PRO A 145 -25.65 -24.75 2.66
CA PRO A 145 -26.54 -23.60 2.44
C PRO A 145 -25.89 -22.22 2.63
N TYR A 146 -24.71 -22.16 3.27
CA TYR A 146 -23.95 -20.93 3.51
C TYR A 146 -23.13 -20.50 2.29
N GLY A 147 -22.52 -19.31 2.33
CA GLY A 147 -21.62 -18.81 1.30
C GLY A 147 -20.33 -19.64 1.17
N TYR A 148 -19.52 -19.35 0.17
CA TYR A 148 -18.16 -19.88 0.10
C TYR A 148 -17.31 -19.20 1.18
N SER A 149 -16.46 -19.94 1.86
CA SER A 149 -15.58 -19.35 2.87
C SER A 149 -14.19 -19.97 2.92
N LEU A 150 -13.18 -19.11 2.87
CA LEU A 150 -11.77 -19.49 2.88
C LEU A 150 -11.08 -18.81 4.05
N TRP A 151 -10.39 -19.60 4.87
CA TRP A 151 -9.36 -19.12 5.77
C TRP A 151 -8.16 -18.61 4.97
N GLU A 152 -7.74 -19.35 3.93
CA GLU A 152 -6.59 -18.96 3.10
C GLU A 152 -6.75 -19.39 1.63
N PHE A 153 -6.29 -18.54 0.72
CA PHE A 153 -6.13 -18.76 -0.72
C PHE A 153 -4.66 -18.53 -1.09
N GLN A 154 -3.87 -19.59 -0.92
CA GLN A 154 -2.44 -19.58 -1.14
C GLN A 154 -2.12 -19.97 -2.58
N VAL A 155 -1.30 -19.17 -3.24
CA VAL A 155 -0.89 -19.37 -4.63
C VAL A 155 0.62 -19.45 -4.66
N PHE A 156 1.14 -20.52 -5.26
CA PHE A 156 2.58 -20.77 -5.32
C PHE A 156 3.06 -20.72 -6.77
N GLY A 157 4.26 -20.18 -6.97
CA GLY A 157 4.78 -19.97 -8.32
C GLY A 157 6.04 -19.09 -8.39
N THR A 158 6.33 -18.58 -9.58
CA THR A 158 7.42 -17.63 -9.82
C THR A 158 6.87 -16.36 -10.48
N SER A 159 7.11 -15.20 -9.87
CA SER A 159 6.78 -13.90 -10.49
C SER A 159 7.84 -13.54 -11.52
N THR A 160 7.46 -13.07 -12.72
CA THR A 160 8.42 -12.60 -13.75
C THR A 160 8.96 -11.20 -13.47
N SER A 161 8.63 -10.62 -12.33
CA SER A 161 9.26 -9.43 -11.79
C SER A 161 10.26 -9.83 -10.70
N THR A 162 11.37 -9.09 -10.57
CA THR A 162 12.00 -8.81 -9.28
C THR A 162 10.92 -8.73 -8.21
N PRO A 163 11.09 -9.31 -6.99
CA PRO A 163 10.04 -9.34 -5.99
C PRO A 163 9.41 -7.96 -5.93
N PRO A 164 8.10 -7.81 -6.17
CA PRO A 164 7.50 -6.51 -5.94
C PRO A 164 7.77 -6.16 -4.47
N PRO A 165 7.96 -4.88 -4.14
CA PRO A 165 7.91 -4.47 -2.75
C PRO A 165 6.63 -5.05 -2.14
N PRO A 166 6.65 -5.47 -0.87
CA PRO A 166 5.44 -5.94 -0.21
C PRO A 166 4.36 -4.86 -0.36
N THR A 167 3.27 -5.17 -1.06
CA THR A 167 2.15 -4.23 -1.25
C THR A 167 1.22 -4.20 -0.03
N THR A 168 1.69 -4.62 1.14
CA THR A 168 0.98 -4.48 2.42
C THR A 168 1.76 -3.75 3.50
N GLY A 169 2.93 -3.21 3.18
CA GLY A 169 3.71 -2.39 4.11
C GLY A 169 5.11 -2.20 3.58
N MET A 170 5.77 -1.14 4.04
CA MET A 170 7.21 -1.01 3.84
C MET A 170 7.92 -2.14 4.59
N PRO A 171 9.01 -2.70 4.04
CA PRO A 171 9.74 -3.78 4.72
C PRO A 171 10.24 -3.30 6.08
N ASP A 172 10.36 -4.18 7.07
CA ASP A 172 10.84 -3.77 8.41
C ASP A 172 12.21 -3.08 8.37
N SER A 173 13.08 -3.47 7.42
CA SER A 173 14.35 -2.80 7.17
C SER A 173 14.20 -1.32 6.80
N PHE A 174 13.09 -0.93 6.17
CA PHE A 174 12.75 0.48 5.94
C PHE A 174 12.48 1.21 7.26
N TRP A 175 11.89 0.58 8.25
CA TRP A 175 11.60 1.23 9.54
C TRP A 175 12.81 1.23 10.48
N GLY A 176 13.80 0.40 10.19
CA GLY A 176 15.03 0.26 10.96
C GLY A 176 14.80 -0.52 12.25
N ASP A 177 15.79 -0.48 13.14
CA ASP A 177 15.70 -1.18 14.43
C ASP A 177 14.66 -0.51 15.35
N THR A 178 13.61 -1.28 15.65
CA THR A 178 12.53 -0.91 16.58
C THR A 178 12.79 -1.40 18.00
N ALA A 179 13.67 -2.38 18.21
CA ALA A 179 13.99 -2.93 19.52
C ALA A 179 14.79 -1.95 20.39
N SER A 180 15.53 -1.02 19.77
CA SER A 180 16.27 0.05 20.46
C SER A 180 15.44 1.30 20.80
N ILE A 181 14.15 1.32 20.46
CA ILE A 181 13.28 2.46 20.78
C ILE A 181 13.08 2.50 22.30
N PRO A 182 13.42 3.62 22.98
CA PRO A 182 13.22 3.72 24.41
C PRO A 182 11.72 3.67 24.74
N PRO A 183 11.33 3.10 25.90
CA PRO A 183 9.93 3.12 26.31
C PRO A 183 9.45 4.56 26.55
N ALA A 184 8.27 4.89 26.02
CA ALA A 184 7.62 6.17 26.29
C ALA A 184 7.39 6.35 27.81
N ARG A 185 7.69 7.55 28.33
CA ARG A 185 7.36 7.94 29.71
C ARG A 185 6.04 8.71 29.77
N ASN A 186 5.67 9.35 28.66
CA ASN A 186 4.36 9.93 28.45
C ASN A 186 3.45 8.94 27.71
N VAL A 187 2.88 9.31 26.55
CA VAL A 187 1.88 8.49 25.86
C VAL A 187 2.50 7.62 24.78
N VAL A 188 3.30 8.20 23.88
CA VAL A 188 3.91 7.50 22.74
C VAL A 188 5.32 7.99 22.47
N GLN A 189 6.24 7.08 22.16
CA GLN A 189 7.60 7.44 21.77
C GLN A 189 7.63 7.70 20.27
N VAL A 190 7.85 8.95 19.85
CA VAL A 190 8.06 9.28 18.44
C VAL A 190 9.53 9.11 18.09
N LYS A 191 9.83 8.47 16.96
CA LYS A 191 11.16 8.39 16.35
C LYS A 191 11.08 8.90 14.92
N VAL A 192 11.90 9.91 14.60
CA VAL A 192 11.99 10.44 13.24
C VAL A 192 13.11 9.69 12.50
N LEU A 193 12.82 9.23 11.29
CA LEU A 193 13.72 8.43 10.47
C LEU A 193 14.12 9.21 9.22
N ASN A 194 15.43 9.35 9.01
CA ASN A 194 15.96 9.89 7.77
C ASN A 194 15.86 8.86 6.65
N ARG A 195 14.99 9.12 5.66
CA ARG A 195 14.83 8.31 4.44
C ARG A 195 15.08 9.14 3.19
N THR A 196 15.98 10.12 3.31
CA THR A 196 16.34 11.03 2.22
C THR A 196 17.30 10.41 1.19
N ASN A 197 17.48 9.08 1.20
CA ASN A 197 18.34 8.35 0.26
C ASN A 197 19.78 8.90 0.20
N GLY A 198 20.31 9.34 1.35
CA GLY A 198 21.63 9.94 1.46
C GLY A 198 21.74 11.39 1.01
N ARG A 199 20.62 12.02 0.58
CA ARG A 199 20.59 13.43 0.16
C ARG A 199 20.93 14.39 1.31
N TYR A 200 20.43 14.10 2.51
CA TYR A 200 20.68 14.89 3.71
C TYR A 200 21.21 13.99 4.83
N PRO A 201 22.27 14.40 5.55
CA PRO A 201 22.65 13.74 6.80
C PRO A 201 21.62 14.03 7.90
N ASP A 202 21.61 13.24 8.97
CA ASP A 202 20.69 13.42 10.11
C ASP A 202 20.78 14.80 10.77
N SER A 203 21.93 15.48 10.68
CA SER A 203 22.12 16.86 11.15
C SER A 203 21.42 17.92 10.29
N GLN A 204 20.84 17.51 9.16
CA GLN A 204 20.10 18.38 8.23
C GLN A 204 18.65 17.93 8.01
N VAL A 205 18.17 16.94 8.76
CA VAL A 205 16.77 16.55 8.79
C VAL A 205 16.21 17.01 10.13
N TYR A 206 15.31 17.98 10.09
CA TYR A 206 14.77 18.62 11.29
C TYR A 206 13.32 18.23 11.51
N TRP A 207 12.92 18.16 12.77
CA TRP A 207 11.52 18.15 13.17
C TRP A 207 11.23 19.36 14.07
N SER A 208 9.99 19.84 14.04
CA SER A 208 9.50 20.90 14.90
C SER A 208 8.14 20.56 15.49
N PHE A 209 8.00 20.70 16.80
CA PHE A 209 6.75 20.49 17.53
C PHE A 209 6.71 21.37 18.78
N ASN A 210 5.57 22.01 19.05
CA ASN A 210 5.36 22.89 20.21
C ASN A 210 6.49 23.92 20.44
N GLY A 211 6.96 24.55 19.36
CA GLY A 211 8.00 25.59 19.41
C GLY A 211 9.42 25.07 19.65
N GLN A 212 9.64 23.76 19.74
CA GLN A 212 10.96 23.14 19.76
C GLN A 212 11.31 22.67 18.35
N THR A 213 12.56 22.85 17.93
CA THR A 213 13.06 22.37 16.65
C THR A 213 14.44 21.75 16.85
N HIS A 214 14.61 20.50 16.40
CA HIS A 214 15.85 19.75 16.52
C HIS A 214 16.13 18.97 15.24
N SER A 215 17.40 18.75 14.93
CA SER A 215 17.79 17.76 13.93
C SER A 215 17.68 16.33 14.48
N ILE A 216 17.58 15.33 13.59
CA ILE A 216 17.63 13.91 13.98
C ILE A 216 18.93 13.59 14.71
N ALA A 217 20.06 14.18 14.28
CA ALA A 217 21.36 13.96 14.92
C ALA A 217 21.42 14.46 16.37
N GLU A 218 20.73 15.56 16.67
CA GLU A 218 20.66 16.11 18.03
C GLU A 218 19.66 15.35 18.89
N GLN A 219 18.47 15.07 18.34
CA GLN A 219 17.39 14.45 19.08
C GLN A 219 16.51 13.59 18.15
N PRO A 220 16.82 12.29 18.00
CA PRO A 220 16.05 11.40 17.12
C PRO A 220 14.70 10.96 17.70
N TYR A 221 14.49 11.19 19.01
CA TYR A 221 13.35 10.72 19.78
C TYR A 221 12.59 11.88 20.44
N LEU A 222 11.26 11.82 20.42
CA LEU A 222 10.38 12.72 21.15
C LEU A 222 9.38 11.89 21.97
N ASP A 223 9.50 11.95 23.30
CA ASP A 223 8.54 11.33 24.23
C ASP A 223 7.28 12.20 24.28
N MET A 224 6.26 11.82 23.52
CA MET A 224 5.13 12.69 23.18
C MET A 224 4.09 12.70 24.31
N PRO A 225 3.80 13.88 24.91
CA PRO A 225 2.72 14.04 25.86
C PRO A 225 1.36 14.05 25.17
N ALA A 226 0.31 13.89 25.98
CA ALA A 226 -1.05 14.15 25.53
C ALA A 226 -1.16 15.59 25.00
N ASN A 227 -1.85 15.76 23.88
CA ASN A 227 -2.05 17.02 23.21
C ASN A 227 -3.34 17.00 22.38
N SER A 228 -3.77 18.17 21.93
CA SER A 228 -4.93 18.35 21.06
C SER A 228 -4.51 19.15 19.83
N ALA A 229 -4.91 18.69 18.64
CA ALA A 229 -4.61 19.35 17.36
C ALA A 229 -3.11 19.62 17.15
N GLY A 230 -2.26 18.66 17.48
CA GLY A 230 -0.83 18.73 17.26
C GLY A 230 -0.46 18.70 15.77
N ARG A 231 0.53 19.51 15.40
CA ARG A 231 1.23 19.43 14.11
C ARG A 231 2.73 19.31 14.35
N MET A 232 3.32 18.24 13.81
CA MET A 232 4.77 18.08 13.79
C MET A 232 5.26 18.34 12.37
N TYR A 233 6.07 19.38 12.23
CA TYR A 233 6.66 19.78 10.96
C TYR A 233 8.02 19.12 10.78
N PHE A 234 8.38 18.85 9.52
CA PHE A 234 9.67 18.31 9.12
C PHE A 234 10.31 19.23 8.10
N TYR A 235 11.61 19.46 8.20
CA TYR A 235 12.35 20.35 7.31
C TYR A 235 13.66 19.69 6.84
N LEU A 236 14.05 19.94 5.59
CA LEU A 236 15.32 19.44 5.03
C LEU A 236 16.29 20.59 4.72
N GLY A 237 17.56 20.38 5.09
CA GLY A 237 18.67 21.31 4.90
C GLY A 237 18.80 22.34 6.03
N ALA A 238 17.68 22.91 6.50
CA ALA A 238 17.66 23.93 7.56
C ALA A 238 16.34 23.88 8.36
N PRO A 239 16.32 24.30 9.64
CA PRO A 239 15.17 24.17 10.55
C PRO A 239 13.90 24.93 10.15
N ASN A 240 13.98 25.86 9.19
CA ASN A 240 12.84 26.62 8.63
C ASN A 240 12.87 26.62 7.08
N SER A 241 13.40 25.55 6.50
CA SER A 241 13.54 25.41 5.03
C SER A 241 12.19 25.47 4.31
N GLN A 242 12.19 25.92 3.06
CA GLN A 242 11.00 25.82 2.19
C GLN A 242 10.70 24.36 1.78
N TYR A 243 11.68 23.46 1.92
CA TYR A 243 11.46 22.01 1.86
C TYR A 243 10.96 21.51 3.20
N PHE A 244 9.64 21.57 3.36
CA PHE A 244 8.97 21.13 4.57
C PHE A 244 7.72 20.34 4.29
N ASP A 245 7.26 19.59 5.28
CA ASP A 245 5.92 18.99 5.29
C ASP A 245 5.53 18.67 6.74
N PHE A 246 4.35 18.14 7.00
CA PHE A 246 3.91 17.88 8.38
C PHE A 246 2.98 16.67 8.50
N ILE A 247 2.86 16.17 9.72
CA ILE A 247 1.79 15.27 10.15
C ILE A 247 0.87 15.98 11.13
N GLU A 248 -0.38 15.55 11.18
CA GLU A 248 -1.39 16.04 12.11
C GLU A 248 -1.79 14.92 13.07
N PHE A 249 -2.00 15.26 14.34
CA PHE A 249 -2.41 14.28 15.32
C PHE A 249 -3.10 14.88 16.54
N THR A 250 -3.81 14.02 17.27
CA THR A 250 -4.26 14.23 18.64
C THR A 250 -3.82 13.04 19.46
N VAL A 251 -3.03 13.28 20.49
CA VAL A 251 -2.59 12.26 21.45
C VAL A 251 -3.47 12.38 22.68
N GLY A 252 -4.44 11.48 22.82
CA GLY A 252 -5.25 11.38 24.03
C GLY A 252 -4.48 10.74 25.18
N ALA A 253 -5.14 10.52 26.32
CA ALA A 253 -4.51 9.92 27.49
C ALA A 253 -3.94 8.51 27.23
N ASN A 254 -4.55 7.75 26.30
CA ASN A 254 -4.12 6.40 25.95
C ASN A 254 -4.47 6.02 24.49
N VAL A 255 -4.56 7.01 23.61
CA VAL A 255 -4.92 6.80 22.20
C VAL A 255 -4.14 7.75 21.34
N PHE A 256 -3.61 7.24 20.23
CA PHE A 256 -3.06 8.07 19.16
C PHE A 256 -4.11 8.19 18.07
N ASN A 257 -4.31 9.40 17.55
CA ASN A 257 -5.08 9.67 16.33
C ASN A 257 -4.21 10.55 15.45
N GLY A 258 -3.94 10.18 14.20
CA GLY A 258 -3.14 11.04 13.34
C GLY A 258 -3.05 10.58 11.90
N ASN A 259 -2.53 11.45 11.05
CA ASN A 259 -2.45 11.24 9.61
C ASN A 259 -1.25 11.99 9.01
N THR A 260 -0.79 11.51 7.87
CA THR A 260 -0.10 12.37 6.90
C THR A 260 -1.14 13.21 6.16
N THR A 261 -0.75 14.29 5.46
CA THR A 261 -1.74 15.08 4.71
C THR A 261 -1.20 15.72 3.45
N ARG A 262 -2.00 15.70 2.39
CA ARG A 262 -1.78 16.42 1.12
C ARG A 262 -2.92 17.39 0.83
N VAL A 263 -3.79 17.64 1.81
CA VAL A 263 -4.91 18.58 1.70
C VAL A 263 -4.47 19.97 1.23
N ASP A 264 -3.31 20.44 1.72
CA ASP A 264 -2.76 21.74 1.33
C ASP A 264 -1.81 21.63 0.14
N ALA A 265 -0.87 20.68 0.22
CA ALA A 265 0.19 20.46 -0.75
C ALA A 265 1.05 19.25 -0.37
N PHE A 266 1.76 18.67 -1.34
CA PHE A 266 2.88 17.76 -1.11
C PHE A 266 4.19 18.55 -1.05
N GLY A 267 4.91 18.41 0.07
CA GLY A 267 6.21 19.05 0.28
C GLY A 267 7.34 18.03 0.37
N LEU A 268 7.24 17.03 1.24
CA LEU A 268 8.23 15.98 1.46
C LEU A 268 7.53 14.63 1.45
N LYS A 269 8.25 13.56 1.09
CA LYS A 269 7.71 12.20 1.25
C LYS A 269 7.62 11.89 2.75
N ILE A 270 6.43 11.53 3.23
CA ILE A 270 6.18 11.19 4.62
C ILE A 270 5.40 9.88 4.70
N ALA A 271 5.89 8.99 5.56
CA ALA A 271 5.15 7.82 6.00
C ALA A 271 5.22 7.68 7.52
N MET A 272 4.18 7.07 8.09
CA MET A 272 4.08 6.79 9.51
C MET A 272 3.90 5.30 9.75
N ARG A 273 4.44 4.79 10.85
CA ARG A 273 4.13 3.47 11.41
C ARG A 273 3.77 3.60 12.88
N LEU A 274 2.53 3.27 13.21
CA LEU A 274 2.02 3.25 14.58
C LEU A 274 2.01 1.82 15.11
N HIS A 275 2.78 1.57 16.17
CA HIS A 275 2.76 0.31 16.90
C HIS A 275 2.19 0.51 18.30
N SER A 276 1.31 -0.41 18.71
CA SER A 276 0.63 -0.39 20.00
C SER A 276 0.98 -1.62 20.84
N ARG A 277 0.82 -1.52 22.15
CA ARG A 277 1.24 -2.55 23.12
C ARG A 277 0.48 -3.87 23.00
N ASP A 278 -0.67 -3.87 22.34
CA ASP A 278 -1.50 -5.04 22.04
C ASP A 278 -1.13 -5.70 20.69
N GLY A 279 -0.07 -5.22 20.02
CA GLY A 279 0.43 -5.78 18.78
C GLY A 279 -0.18 -5.18 17.51
N ASN A 280 -1.08 -4.19 17.63
CA ASN A 280 -1.52 -3.45 16.45
C ASN A 280 -0.35 -2.68 15.83
N ASP A 281 -0.13 -2.88 14.53
CA ASP A 281 0.95 -2.25 13.75
C ASP A 281 0.40 -1.80 12.40
N VAL A 282 0.28 -0.49 12.20
CA VAL A 282 -0.34 0.11 11.01
C VAL A 282 0.61 1.11 10.37
N GLN A 283 0.68 1.08 9.03
CA GLN A 283 1.54 1.95 8.22
C GLN A 283 0.71 2.75 7.22
N VAL A 284 1.01 4.04 7.07
CA VAL A 284 0.32 4.96 6.15
C VAL A 284 1.30 5.99 5.56
N GLY A 285 0.91 6.64 4.45
CA GLY A 285 1.72 7.64 3.74
C GLY A 285 2.15 7.17 2.35
N GLU A 286 3.13 7.86 1.73
CA GLU A 286 3.64 7.46 0.43
C GLU A 286 4.18 6.02 0.43
N ASP A 287 4.02 5.30 -0.67
CA ASP A 287 4.44 3.89 -0.77
C ASP A 287 5.97 3.71 -0.85
N TYR A 288 6.41 2.45 -0.71
CA TYR A 288 7.84 2.13 -0.73
C TYR A 288 8.51 2.53 -2.05
N GLN A 289 7.84 2.36 -3.19
CA GLN A 289 8.40 2.74 -4.48
C GLN A 289 8.68 4.25 -4.52
N THR A 290 7.72 5.06 -4.09
CA THR A 290 7.86 6.52 -3.99
C THR A 290 9.05 6.89 -3.11
N PHE A 291 9.25 6.20 -1.98
CA PHE A 291 10.40 6.41 -1.11
C PHE A 291 11.75 5.98 -1.70
N THR A 292 11.78 5.00 -2.61
CA THR A 292 13.04 4.54 -3.25
C THR A 292 13.55 5.45 -4.37
N GLU A 293 12.69 6.30 -4.90
CA GLU A 293 13.03 7.23 -5.98
C GLU A 293 13.44 8.60 -5.41
N ASP A 294 14.10 9.46 -6.20
CA ASP A 294 14.32 10.86 -5.82
C ASP A 294 13.01 11.66 -5.87
N ARG A 295 12.90 12.72 -5.08
CA ARG A 295 11.70 13.57 -5.00
C ARG A 295 11.29 14.14 -6.35
N THR A 296 12.27 14.44 -7.19
CA THR A 296 12.05 14.94 -8.55
C THR A 296 11.28 13.92 -9.39
N ALA A 297 11.46 12.62 -9.16
CA ALA A 297 10.68 11.59 -9.84
C ALA A 297 9.19 11.67 -9.49
N THR A 298 8.85 11.97 -8.24
CA THR A 298 7.45 12.19 -7.81
C THR A 298 6.83 13.39 -8.53
N PHE A 299 7.57 14.50 -8.68
CA PHE A 299 7.10 15.66 -9.45
C PHE A 299 6.87 15.32 -10.93
N ASN A 300 7.79 14.58 -11.53
CA ASN A 300 7.69 14.17 -12.93
C ASN A 300 6.51 13.20 -13.15
N LYS A 301 6.33 12.23 -12.26
CA LYS A 301 5.19 11.30 -12.28
C LYS A 301 3.87 12.04 -12.15
N PHE A 302 3.78 12.96 -11.20
CA PHE A 302 2.59 13.79 -11.04
C PHE A 302 2.24 14.51 -12.35
N ALA A 303 3.19 15.22 -12.95
CA ALA A 303 2.96 15.95 -14.20
C ALA A 303 2.66 15.04 -15.42
N ALA A 304 3.11 13.79 -15.38
CA ALA A 304 2.85 12.79 -16.43
C ALA A 304 1.46 12.15 -16.30
N GLU A 305 1.01 11.87 -15.08
CA GLU A 305 -0.18 11.07 -14.81
C GLU A 305 -1.47 11.89 -14.70
N VAL A 306 -1.39 13.14 -14.22
CA VAL A 306 -2.59 13.99 -14.06
C VAL A 306 -3.01 14.64 -15.39
N PRO A 307 -4.31 14.94 -15.57
CA PRO A 307 -4.79 15.72 -16.72
C PRO A 307 -4.15 17.11 -16.80
N THR A 308 -4.21 17.71 -17.99
CA THR A 308 -3.57 19.00 -18.32
C THR A 308 -3.86 20.10 -17.29
N GLU A 309 -5.09 20.14 -16.76
CA GLU A 309 -5.57 21.13 -15.80
C GLU A 309 -4.82 21.09 -14.46
N PHE A 310 -4.21 19.96 -14.11
CA PHE A 310 -3.53 19.79 -12.83
C PHE A 310 -2.00 19.88 -12.94
N LYS A 311 -1.44 19.80 -14.16
CA LYS A 311 0.03 19.69 -14.35
C LYS A 311 0.80 20.88 -13.79
N HIS A 312 0.23 22.08 -13.84
CA HIS A 312 0.88 23.29 -13.32
C HIS A 312 1.02 23.28 -11.79
N LEU A 313 0.27 22.44 -11.07
CA LEU A 313 0.38 22.33 -9.62
C LEU A 313 1.79 21.89 -9.18
N ALA A 314 2.50 21.12 -10.02
CA ALA A 314 3.88 20.73 -9.77
C ALA A 314 4.91 21.83 -10.05
N THR A 315 4.53 22.89 -10.76
CA THR A 315 5.43 24.00 -11.12
C THR A 315 5.09 25.31 -10.43
N ALA A 316 3.86 25.49 -9.93
CA ALA A 316 3.37 26.72 -9.31
C ALA A 316 4.26 27.23 -8.16
N THR A 317 4.81 26.29 -7.36
CA THR A 317 5.74 26.58 -6.27
C THR A 317 7.01 25.76 -6.36
N ALA A 318 7.40 25.37 -7.58
CA ALA A 318 8.63 24.60 -7.78
C ALA A 318 9.87 25.38 -7.31
N PRO A 319 10.90 24.68 -6.79
CA PRO A 319 10.97 23.22 -6.59
C PRO A 319 10.31 22.74 -5.29
N TYR A 320 9.65 23.61 -4.54
CA TYR A 320 9.34 23.39 -3.13
C TYR A 320 8.12 22.53 -2.87
N ARG A 321 7.02 22.66 -3.62
CA ARG A 321 5.78 21.91 -3.35
C ARG A 321 4.95 21.66 -4.61
N ILE A 322 4.13 20.60 -4.57
CA ILE A 322 2.98 20.40 -5.46
C ILE A 322 1.74 20.88 -4.70
N LEU A 323 1.10 21.96 -5.16
CA LEU A 323 -0.06 22.54 -4.48
C LEU A 323 -1.33 21.68 -4.66
N ALA A 324 -2.17 21.61 -3.63
CA ALA A 324 -3.53 21.12 -3.79
C ALA A 324 -4.35 22.12 -4.63
N PRO A 325 -5.30 21.65 -5.46
CA PRO A 325 -6.03 22.52 -6.38
C PRO A 325 -6.88 23.59 -5.66
N GLY A 326 -7.45 23.30 -4.49
CA GLY A 326 -8.18 24.32 -3.69
C GLY A 326 -7.28 25.48 -3.21
N SER A 327 -5.98 25.25 -3.13
CA SER A 327 -4.97 26.22 -2.72
C SER A 327 -4.34 26.99 -3.88
N ASP A 328 -4.56 26.55 -5.12
CA ASP A 328 -3.93 27.11 -6.31
C ASP A 328 -4.79 28.22 -6.96
N PRO A 329 -4.20 29.37 -7.35
CA PRO A 329 -4.94 30.48 -7.97
C PRO A 329 -5.69 30.12 -9.27
N MET A 330 -5.24 29.12 -10.05
CA MET A 330 -5.90 28.79 -11.32
C MET A 330 -7.24 28.09 -11.12
N PHE A 331 -7.46 27.39 -10.00
CA PHE A 331 -8.74 26.74 -9.68
C PHE A 331 -9.69 27.61 -8.83
N ARG A 332 -9.20 28.75 -8.34
CA ARG A 332 -9.99 29.75 -7.60
C ARG A 332 -10.72 30.71 -8.53
N GLN A 333 -11.65 31.48 -7.98
CA GLN A 333 -12.40 32.50 -8.72
C GLN A 333 -11.45 33.43 -9.50
N GLY A 334 -11.73 33.66 -10.78
CA GLY A 334 -10.88 34.41 -11.70
C GLY A 334 -9.74 33.61 -12.35
N GLY A 335 -9.46 32.40 -11.87
CA GLY A 335 -8.48 31.48 -12.43
C GLY A 335 -8.96 30.79 -13.71
N GLN A 336 -8.00 30.26 -14.49
CA GLN A 336 -8.26 29.56 -15.75
C GLN A 336 -9.21 28.36 -15.60
N TYR A 337 -9.10 27.63 -14.49
CA TYR A 337 -9.85 26.41 -14.19
C TYR A 337 -10.91 26.61 -13.11
N GLN A 338 -11.34 27.85 -12.86
CA GLN A 338 -12.37 28.17 -11.85
C GLN A 338 -13.71 27.44 -12.05
N ASN A 339 -13.98 26.98 -13.28
CA ASN A 339 -15.20 26.27 -13.66
C ASN A 339 -14.94 24.79 -13.99
N TYR A 340 -13.82 24.21 -13.52
CA TYR A 340 -13.46 22.83 -13.84
C TYR A 340 -14.52 21.82 -13.39
N ILE A 341 -15.03 21.94 -12.15
CA ILE A 341 -15.99 20.98 -11.58
C ILE A 341 -17.32 21.64 -11.16
N SER A 342 -17.37 22.97 -11.01
CA SER A 342 -18.61 23.70 -10.64
C SER A 342 -19.83 23.38 -11.54
N PRO A 343 -19.69 23.24 -12.89
CA PRO A 343 -20.82 22.88 -13.75
C PRO A 343 -21.36 21.47 -13.48
N TYR A 344 -20.46 20.52 -13.17
CA TYR A 344 -20.85 19.16 -12.81
C TYR A 344 -21.60 19.14 -11.46
N ALA A 345 -21.09 19.86 -10.45
CA ALA A 345 -21.80 20.01 -9.18
C ALA A 345 -23.19 20.63 -9.35
N SER A 346 -23.30 21.70 -10.14
CA SER A 346 -24.56 22.37 -10.44
C SER A 346 -25.58 21.44 -11.11
N ALA A 347 -25.14 20.57 -12.02
CA ALA A 347 -25.98 19.57 -12.67
C ALA A 347 -26.57 18.54 -11.68
N HIS A 348 -25.92 18.36 -10.53
CA HIS A 348 -26.37 17.52 -9.42
C HIS A 348 -26.97 18.32 -8.25
N GLY A 349 -27.40 19.57 -8.50
CA GLY A 349 -28.13 20.39 -7.53
C GLY A 349 -27.25 21.04 -6.46
N ILE A 350 -25.93 21.04 -6.62
CA ILE A 350 -24.97 21.61 -5.67
C ILE A 350 -24.35 22.88 -6.28
N ASN A 351 -24.73 24.05 -5.76
CA ASN A 351 -24.15 25.32 -6.19
C ASN A 351 -22.89 25.64 -5.36
N ALA A 352 -21.74 25.20 -5.84
CA ALA A 352 -20.43 25.46 -5.23
C ALA A 352 -19.39 25.81 -6.30
N ILE A 353 -18.44 26.67 -5.97
CA ILE A 353 -17.30 26.99 -6.85
C ILE A 353 -16.24 25.88 -6.78
N THR A 354 -15.42 25.75 -7.83
CA THR A 354 -14.42 24.68 -7.95
C THR A 354 -13.47 24.62 -6.74
N SER A 355 -13.00 25.77 -6.24
CA SER A 355 -12.12 25.79 -5.06
C SER A 355 -12.81 25.29 -3.78
N ASP A 356 -14.10 25.56 -3.61
CA ASP A 356 -14.87 25.08 -2.46
C ASP A 356 -15.16 23.58 -2.57
N ILE A 357 -15.33 23.07 -3.78
CA ILE A 357 -15.48 21.63 -4.02
C ILE A 357 -14.19 20.89 -3.68
N PHE A 358 -13.03 21.36 -4.17
CA PHE A 358 -11.75 20.73 -3.83
C PHE A 358 -11.34 20.90 -2.37
N GLY A 359 -11.75 21.99 -1.73
CA GLY A 359 -11.47 22.26 -0.31
C GLY A 359 -12.58 21.87 0.66
N CYS A 360 -13.65 21.22 0.19
CA CYS A 360 -14.88 20.96 0.95
C CYS A 360 -15.33 22.13 1.83
N ALA A 361 -15.36 23.32 1.25
CA ALA A 361 -15.67 24.57 1.93
C ALA A 361 -17.06 25.08 1.52
N GLY A 362 -17.45 26.25 2.04
CA GLY A 362 -18.72 26.88 1.73
C GLY A 362 -19.90 25.97 2.07
N VAL A 363 -20.78 25.73 1.09
CA VAL A 363 -21.96 24.85 1.27
C VAL A 363 -21.61 23.39 1.51
N LEU A 364 -20.37 22.98 1.24
CA LEU A 364 -19.88 21.61 1.43
C LEU A 364 -19.18 21.38 2.78
N ALA A 365 -18.96 22.43 3.59
CA ALA A 365 -18.24 22.37 4.87
C ALA A 365 -18.92 21.52 5.96
N SER A 366 -20.17 21.11 5.74
CA SER A 366 -20.91 20.20 6.61
C SER A 366 -21.55 19.04 5.85
N GLN A 367 -21.07 18.78 4.62
CA GLN A 367 -21.60 17.75 3.71
C GLN A 367 -20.49 16.78 3.27
N PRO A 368 -19.90 16.01 4.20
CA PRO A 368 -18.72 15.19 3.91
C PRO A 368 -18.96 14.18 2.78
N GLN A 369 -20.09 13.48 2.77
CA GLN A 369 -20.39 12.50 1.73
C GLN A 369 -20.56 13.16 0.35
N GLN A 370 -21.22 14.31 0.27
CA GLN A 370 -21.40 15.02 -1.00
C GLN A 370 -20.07 15.59 -1.52
N CYS A 371 -19.24 16.16 -0.63
CA CYS A 371 -17.95 16.67 -1.05
C CYS A 371 -17.03 15.55 -1.55
N ALA A 372 -16.95 14.43 -0.82
CA ALA A 372 -16.19 13.27 -1.25
C ALA A 372 -16.71 12.72 -2.58
N ALA A 373 -18.03 12.62 -2.75
CA ALA A 373 -18.62 12.15 -4.00
C ALA A 373 -18.34 13.07 -5.20
N LEU A 374 -18.29 14.38 -5.00
CA LEU A 374 -17.87 15.32 -6.05
C LEU A 374 -16.39 15.16 -6.40
N ASN A 375 -15.51 15.15 -5.41
CA ASN A 375 -14.07 14.98 -5.63
C ASN A 375 -13.75 13.65 -6.34
N ARG A 376 -14.50 12.59 -6.02
CA ARG A 376 -14.32 11.23 -6.55
C ARG A 376 -15.15 10.92 -7.80
N HIS A 377 -15.95 11.86 -8.32
CA HIS A 377 -16.85 11.65 -9.46
C HIS A 377 -17.82 10.47 -9.27
N THR A 378 -18.44 10.41 -8.09
CA THR A 378 -19.49 9.43 -7.76
C THR A 378 -20.84 10.07 -7.47
N ILE A 379 -20.94 11.41 -7.44
CA ILE A 379 -22.20 12.12 -7.14
C ILE A 379 -23.33 11.79 -8.13
N ASP A 380 -23.00 11.38 -9.35
CA ASP A 380 -23.97 10.99 -10.38
C ASP A 380 -24.46 9.53 -10.23
N LEU A 381 -23.87 8.76 -9.33
CA LEU A 381 -24.33 7.43 -8.94
C LEU A 381 -25.37 7.51 -7.81
N PRO A 382 -26.16 6.43 -7.58
CA PRO A 382 -26.95 6.32 -6.36
C PRO A 382 -26.07 6.49 -5.12
N GLN A 383 -26.58 7.16 -4.10
CA GLN A 383 -25.83 7.46 -2.87
C GLN A 383 -25.21 6.22 -2.21
N SER A 384 -25.86 5.06 -2.31
CA SER A 384 -25.33 3.78 -1.80
C SER A 384 -24.03 3.32 -2.50
N GLN A 385 -23.68 3.92 -3.63
CA GLN A 385 -22.47 3.62 -4.40
C GLN A 385 -21.40 4.71 -4.28
N TRP A 386 -21.68 5.83 -3.59
CA TRP A 386 -20.75 6.94 -3.44
C TRP A 386 -19.47 6.55 -2.70
N GLU A 387 -19.54 5.54 -1.83
CA GLU A 387 -18.44 5.03 -1.01
C GLU A 387 -17.78 3.77 -1.61
N THR A 388 -18.21 3.33 -2.79
CA THR A 388 -17.63 2.17 -3.47
C THR A 388 -16.33 2.56 -4.17
N VAL A 389 -15.19 2.15 -3.61
CA VAL A 389 -13.84 2.55 -4.05
C VAL A 389 -13.59 2.31 -5.54
N SER A 390 -14.09 1.22 -6.11
CA SER A 390 -13.92 0.92 -7.55
C SER A 390 -14.61 1.90 -8.49
N ASN A 391 -15.49 2.77 -7.97
CA ASN A 391 -16.18 3.79 -8.75
C ASN A 391 -15.44 5.14 -8.74
N TYR A 392 -14.41 5.31 -7.91
CA TYR A 392 -13.74 6.59 -7.73
C TYR A 392 -12.92 6.97 -8.97
N TYR A 393 -12.98 8.25 -9.31
CA TYR A 393 -12.18 8.88 -10.37
C TYR A 393 -12.35 8.23 -11.75
N ARG A 394 -13.51 7.62 -11.99
CA ARG A 394 -13.84 6.89 -13.23
C ARG A 394 -13.93 7.79 -14.48
N ALA A 395 -14.16 9.08 -14.30
CA ALA A 395 -14.26 10.07 -15.37
C ALA A 395 -13.94 11.48 -14.85
N ALA A 396 -13.67 12.39 -15.78
CA ALA A 396 -13.56 13.82 -15.50
C ALA A 396 -14.96 14.48 -15.55
N PRO A 397 -15.19 15.58 -14.80
CA PRO A 397 -14.24 16.23 -13.89
C PRO A 397 -14.11 15.48 -12.55
N ALA A 398 -12.88 15.37 -12.02
CA ALA A 398 -12.60 14.77 -10.72
C ALA A 398 -11.34 15.38 -10.10
N ASN A 399 -11.08 15.12 -8.81
CA ASN A 399 -9.86 15.55 -8.14
C ASN A 399 -8.70 14.61 -8.47
N TYR A 400 -8.09 14.78 -9.65
CA TYR A 400 -6.95 13.97 -10.09
C TYR A 400 -5.67 14.22 -9.30
N TYR A 401 -5.59 15.35 -8.57
CA TYR A 401 -4.55 15.57 -7.57
C TYR A 401 -4.67 14.56 -6.42
N ALA A 402 -5.87 14.41 -5.83
CA ALA A 402 -6.10 13.43 -4.77
C ALA A 402 -5.90 11.99 -5.26
N LYS A 403 -6.42 11.66 -6.46
CA LYS A 403 -6.22 10.34 -7.08
C LYS A 403 -4.74 9.96 -7.15
N PHE A 404 -3.87 10.90 -7.56
CA PHE A 404 -2.43 10.65 -7.62
C PHE A 404 -1.89 10.21 -6.25
N TRP A 405 -2.24 10.90 -5.16
CA TRP A 405 -1.75 10.51 -3.84
C TRP A 405 -2.27 9.15 -3.39
N HIS A 406 -3.51 8.78 -3.69
CA HIS A 406 -3.97 7.40 -3.46
C HIS A 406 -3.16 6.39 -4.28
N ASP A 407 -2.91 6.67 -5.56
CA ASP A 407 -2.20 5.76 -6.45
C ASP A 407 -0.75 5.48 -5.99
N HIS A 408 -0.14 6.41 -5.26
CA HIS A 408 1.25 6.32 -4.77
C HIS A 408 1.34 6.23 -3.23
N ALA A 409 0.28 5.79 -2.55
CA ALA A 409 0.24 5.60 -1.10
C ALA A 409 0.11 4.14 -0.66
N LEU A 410 0.63 3.85 0.54
CA LEU A 410 0.43 2.57 1.24
C LEU A 410 -1.08 2.30 1.40
N GLY A 411 -1.51 1.09 1.00
CA GLY A 411 -2.92 0.70 1.06
C GLY A 411 -3.86 1.53 0.19
N LYS A 412 -3.32 2.39 -0.70
CA LYS A 412 -4.09 3.41 -1.42
C LYS A 412 -4.81 4.41 -0.51
N LEU A 413 -4.29 4.62 0.70
CA LEU A 413 -4.85 5.51 1.71
C LEU A 413 -4.07 6.83 1.75
N ALA A 414 -4.73 7.92 1.39
CA ALA A 414 -4.12 9.24 1.33
C ALA A 414 -5.13 10.32 1.71
N TYR A 415 -4.68 11.33 2.45
CA TYR A 415 -5.50 12.50 2.75
C TYR A 415 -5.28 13.56 1.65
N GLY A 416 -5.90 13.36 0.48
CA GLY A 416 -5.69 14.18 -0.72
C GLY A 416 -6.58 15.42 -0.81
N PHE A 417 -7.72 15.43 -0.11
CA PHE A 417 -8.62 16.58 0.04
C PHE A 417 -9.36 16.48 1.40
N PRO A 418 -9.97 17.56 1.92
CA PRO A 418 -10.76 17.45 3.14
C PRO A 418 -11.89 16.42 2.97
N TYR A 419 -12.24 15.64 3.99
CA TYR A 419 -13.21 14.54 3.87
C TYR A 419 -12.78 13.32 3.03
N ASP A 420 -11.49 13.15 2.74
CA ASP A 420 -10.98 11.88 2.18
C ASP A 420 -11.17 10.70 3.16
N ASP A 421 -11.38 10.97 4.45
CA ASP A 421 -11.71 9.97 5.46
C ASP A 421 -13.09 9.32 5.28
N VAL A 422 -13.97 9.89 4.43
CA VAL A 422 -15.20 9.22 4.00
C VAL A 422 -14.87 7.88 3.34
N ALA A 423 -15.52 6.82 3.81
CA ALA A 423 -15.24 5.42 3.47
C ALA A 423 -13.82 4.95 3.86
N GLY A 424 -13.17 5.63 4.83
CA GLY A 424 -11.87 5.24 5.38
C GLY A 424 -10.72 5.32 4.37
N GLN A 425 -10.71 6.32 3.49
CA GLN A 425 -9.71 6.40 2.41
C GLN A 425 -8.56 7.36 2.70
N SER A 426 -8.62 8.09 3.82
CA SER A 426 -7.51 8.94 4.26
C SER A 426 -6.37 8.11 4.85
N SER A 427 -5.19 8.72 4.97
CA SER A 427 -4.03 8.15 5.68
C SER A 427 -4.18 8.25 7.21
N PHE A 428 -5.40 8.30 7.73
CA PHE A 428 -5.68 8.37 9.16
C PHE A 428 -5.46 7.02 9.85
N VAL A 429 -4.77 7.06 10.97
CA VAL A 429 -4.57 5.93 11.88
C VAL A 429 -5.01 6.31 13.28
N SER A 430 -5.72 5.40 13.93
CA SER A 430 -6.09 5.52 15.33
C SER A 430 -5.95 4.19 16.04
N HIS A 431 -5.30 4.20 17.20
CA HIS A 431 -5.24 3.01 18.04
C HIS A 431 -4.99 3.37 19.50
N ALA A 432 -5.57 2.56 20.40
CA ALA A 432 -5.32 2.64 21.83
C ALA A 432 -3.96 2.05 22.20
N ASN A 433 -3.47 2.35 23.41
CA ASN A 433 -2.21 1.82 23.95
C ASN A 433 -0.99 2.05 23.03
N PRO A 434 -0.79 3.24 22.44
CA PRO A 434 0.32 3.45 21.52
C PRO A 434 1.66 3.23 22.26
N GLN A 435 2.58 2.54 21.63
CA GLN A 435 3.93 2.31 22.16
C GLN A 435 4.93 3.25 21.49
N TYR A 436 4.98 3.22 20.16
CA TYR A 436 5.82 4.10 19.38
C TYR A 436 5.17 4.52 18.07
N LEU A 437 5.57 5.69 17.59
CA LEU A 437 5.26 6.20 16.27
C LEU A 437 6.58 6.43 15.54
N LEU A 438 6.77 5.76 14.40
CA LEU A 438 7.86 6.07 13.49
C LEU A 438 7.36 7.04 12.44
N VAL A 439 8.15 8.06 12.14
CA VAL A 439 7.87 8.99 11.04
C VAL A 439 9.06 9.04 10.10
N ALA A 440 8.88 8.54 8.88
CA ALA A 440 9.90 8.56 7.84
C ALA A 440 9.82 9.86 7.04
N VAL A 441 10.95 10.57 6.95
CA VAL A 441 11.10 11.79 6.14
C VAL A 441 11.97 11.47 4.94
N GLY A 442 11.37 11.48 3.75
CA GLY A 442 11.99 11.05 2.51
C GLY A 442 12.40 12.17 1.57
N TRP A 443 13.28 11.81 0.64
CA TRP A 443 13.67 12.62 -0.51
C TRP A 443 13.58 11.76 -1.76
#